data_AF-A0A939V5Z6-F1
#
_entry.id   AF-A0A939V5Z6-F1
#
_cell.length_a   1.000
_cell.length_b   1.000
_cell.length_c   1.000
_cell.angle_alpha   90.00
_cell.angle_beta   90.00
_cell.angle_gamma   90.00
#
_symmetry.space_group_name_H-M   'P 1'
#
loop_
_entity.id
_entity.type
_entity.pdbx_description
1 polymer ?
#
loop_
_entity_poly.entity_id
_entity_poly.type
_entity_poly.pdbx_seq_one_letter_code
_entity_poly.pdbx_strand_id
1 'polypeptide(L)'
;MAVTVQNFIKLANFYNQMAKTMSAICVNKGGIPMEKYVGRFFAADVLEFVVEYGERLLKSKKDVAPDVVSVINRFKKQLAGVKEWVTASQKPIYEMSLEEFERAMNI
;
A
#
# COMPACT_ATOMS: atom_id res chain seq x y z
N MET A 1 1.38 18.79 -4.82
CA MET A 1 2.67 18.52 -4.12
C MET A 1 3.65 17.99 -5.15
N ALA A 2 4.87 18.53 -5.27
CA ALA A 2 5.83 18.05 -6.27
C ALA A 2 6.26 16.59 -6.00
N VAL A 3 6.33 15.77 -7.06
CA VAL A 3 6.80 14.39 -6.96
C VAL A 3 8.32 14.40 -6.83
N THR A 4 8.85 13.91 -5.70
CA THR A 4 10.30 13.96 -5.42
C THR A 4 10.84 12.63 -4.91
N VAL A 5 12.13 12.38 -5.14
CA VAL A 5 12.84 11.21 -4.61
C VAL A 5 12.78 11.18 -3.08
N GLN A 6 12.96 12.33 -2.43
CA GLN A 6 12.93 12.42 -0.97
C GLN A 6 11.55 12.06 -0.40
N ASN A 7 10.47 12.46 -1.05
CA ASN A 7 9.12 12.09 -0.66
C ASN A 7 8.87 10.59 -0.87
N PHE A 8 9.36 10.01 -1.98
CA PHE A 8 9.29 8.56 -2.20
C PHE A 8 10.04 7.79 -1.10
N ILE A 9 11.26 8.21 -0.73
CA ILE A 9 12.04 7.56 0.34
C ILE A 9 11.30 7.62 1.68
N LYS A 10 10.66 8.75 2.02
CA LYS A 10 9.84 8.87 3.23
C LYS A 10 8.66 7.89 3.21
N LEU A 11 7.96 7.79 2.09
CA LEU A 11 6.83 6.85 1.92
C LEU A 11 7.29 5.39 2.01
N ALA A 12 8.42 5.05 1.38
CA ALA A 12 9.01 3.72 1.46
C ALA A 12 9.40 3.34 2.90
N ASN A 13 9.99 4.27 3.64
CA ASN A 13 10.35 4.06 5.04
C ASN A 13 9.11 3.90 5.93
N PHE A 14 8.09 4.74 5.72
CA PHE A 14 6.82 4.61 6.41
C PHE A 14 6.19 3.23 6.21
N TYR A 15 6.11 2.77 4.95
CA TYR A 15 5.57 1.44 4.64
C TYR A 15 6.36 0.33 5.33
N ASN A 16 7.70 0.36 5.27
CA ASN A 16 8.54 -0.65 5.91
C ASN A 16 8.38 -0.67 7.44
N GLN A 17 8.29 0.50 8.08
CA GLN A 17 8.08 0.60 9.53
C GLN A 17 6.71 0.07 9.93
N MET A 18 5.66 0.44 9.19
CA MET A 18 4.30 -0.06 9.41
C MET A 18 4.24 -1.58 9.27
N ALA A 19 4.79 -2.14 8.18
CA ALA A 19 4.80 -3.59 7.95
C ALA A 19 5.55 -4.34 9.05
N LYS A 20 6.67 -3.80 9.55
CA LYS A 20 7.42 -4.37 10.68
C LYS A 20 6.58 -4.39 11.96
N THR A 21 5.91 -3.28 12.28
CA THR A 21 5.04 -3.18 13.46
C THR A 21 3.85 -4.14 13.37
N MET A 22 3.19 -4.22 12.21
CA MET A 22 2.10 -5.17 11.98
C MET A 22 2.55 -6.62 12.14
N SER A 23 3.72 -6.97 11.59
CA SER A 23 4.33 -8.29 11.76
C SER A 23 4.58 -8.63 13.24
N ALA A 24 5.17 -7.69 14.00
CA ALA A 24 5.40 -7.87 15.43
C ALA A 24 4.09 -8.08 16.23
N ILE A 25 3.03 -7.35 15.89
CA ILE A 25 1.71 -7.53 16.50
C ILE A 25 1.18 -8.93 16.24
N CYS A 26 1.30 -9.45 15.02
CA CYS A 26 0.85 -10.81 14.68
C CYS A 26 1.63 -11.90 15.41
N VAL A 27 2.94 -11.76 15.55
CA VAL A 27 3.77 -12.68 16.34
C VAL A 27 3.34 -12.67 17.81
N ASN A 28 3.17 -11.49 18.40
CA ASN A 28 2.78 -11.36 19.81
C ASN A 28 1.34 -11.82 20.09
N LYS A 29 0.44 -11.78 19.09
CA LYS A 29 -0.94 -12.30 19.20
C LYS A 29 -1.06 -13.81 18.95
N GLY A 30 0.04 -14.56 18.95
CA GLY A 30 0.00 -16.02 18.82
C GLY A 30 -0.15 -16.49 17.37
N GLY A 31 0.36 -15.73 16.40
CA GLY A 31 0.46 -16.20 15.02
C GLY A 31 -0.84 -16.16 14.23
N ILE A 32 -1.81 -15.31 14.62
CA ILE A 32 -3.00 -15.08 13.80
C ILE A 32 -2.52 -14.72 12.39
N PRO A 33 -2.88 -15.53 11.37
CA PRO A 33 -2.54 -15.22 9.99
C PRO A 33 -3.12 -13.86 9.70
N MET A 34 -2.22 -12.94 9.36
CA MET A 34 -2.59 -11.54 9.12
C MET A 34 -3.71 -11.43 8.04
N GLU A 35 -4.02 -12.52 7.31
CA GLU A 35 -5.08 -12.75 6.29
C GLU A 35 -6.44 -12.33 6.81
N LYS A 36 -6.65 -12.44 8.12
CA LYS A 36 -7.91 -12.14 8.79
C LYS A 36 -7.93 -10.75 9.46
N TYR A 37 -6.92 -9.92 9.24
CA TYR A 37 -6.72 -8.66 9.94
C TYR A 37 -6.99 -7.47 9.00
N VAL A 38 -7.82 -6.51 9.45
CA VAL A 38 -8.08 -5.22 8.76
C VAL A 38 -6.78 -4.52 8.34
N GLY A 39 -5.70 -4.73 9.11
CA GLY A 39 -4.37 -4.23 8.80
C GLY A 39 -3.75 -4.72 7.48
N ARG A 40 -4.22 -5.84 6.89
CA ARG A 40 -3.71 -6.31 5.60
C ARG A 40 -4.24 -5.55 4.40
N PHE A 41 -5.54 -5.25 4.40
CA PHE A 41 -6.15 -4.41 3.37
C PHE A 41 -5.48 -3.03 3.40
N PHE A 42 -5.35 -2.45 4.60
CA PHE A 42 -4.62 -1.19 4.78
C PHE A 42 -3.15 -1.28 4.34
N ALA A 43 -2.44 -2.37 4.64
CA ALA A 43 -1.07 -2.54 4.19
C ALA A 43 -0.94 -2.70 2.67
N ALA A 44 -1.88 -3.40 2.03
CA ALA A 44 -1.93 -3.54 0.57
C ALA A 44 -2.22 -2.19 -0.10
N ASP A 45 -3.17 -1.41 0.43
CA ASP A 45 -3.54 -0.08 -0.08
C ASP A 45 -2.39 0.91 0.06
N VAL A 46 -1.69 0.91 1.21
CA VAL A 46 -0.50 1.75 1.39
C VAL A 46 0.63 1.33 0.45
N LEU A 47 0.81 0.02 0.22
CA LEU A 47 1.81 -0.47 -0.74
C LEU A 47 1.49 -0.02 -2.17
N GLU A 48 0.22 -0.11 -2.58
CA GLU A 48 -0.25 0.37 -3.89
C GLU A 48 0.05 1.86 -4.04
N PHE A 49 -0.31 2.68 -3.05
CA PHE A 49 -0.04 4.12 -3.08
C PHE A 49 1.46 4.43 -3.22
N VAL A 50 2.32 3.72 -2.47
CA VAL A 50 3.79 3.89 -2.54
C VAL A 50 4.32 3.52 -3.93
N VAL A 51 3.81 2.42 -4.51
CA VAL A 51 4.18 1.97 -5.85
C VAL A 51 3.74 2.97 -6.91
N GLU A 52 2.49 3.45 -6.87
CA GLU A 52 1.99 4.47 -7.80
C GLU A 52 2.83 5.74 -7.74
N TYR A 53 3.19 6.19 -6.53
CA TYR A 53 4.05 7.36 -6.36
C TYR A 53 5.42 7.12 -7.01
N GLY A 54 6.00 5.94 -6.82
CA GLY A 54 7.25 5.52 -7.46
C GLY A 54 7.17 5.51 -8.99
N GLU A 55 6.07 5.00 -9.55
CA GLU A 55 5.86 5.01 -11.01
C GLU A 55 5.72 6.43 -11.57
N ARG A 56 4.99 7.30 -10.88
CA ARG A 56 4.89 8.73 -11.24
C ARG A 56 6.25 9.41 -11.15
N LEU A 57 7.08 9.05 -10.17
CA LEU A 57 8.45 9.54 -10.04
C LEU A 57 9.31 9.14 -11.25
N LEU A 58 9.27 7.85 -11.65
CA LEU A 58 10.00 7.36 -12.83
C LEU A 58 9.53 8.02 -14.14
N LYS A 59 8.22 8.31 -14.27
CA LYS A 59 7.68 8.99 -15.45
C LYS A 59 8.03 10.49 -15.49
N SER A 60 8.14 11.12 -14.32
CA SER A 60 8.37 12.57 -14.20
C SER A 60 9.83 13.00 -14.22
N LYS A 61 10.77 12.10 -13.92
CA LYS A 61 12.21 12.39 -13.86
C LYS A 61 13.01 11.47 -14.78
N LYS A 62 13.89 12.07 -15.59
CA LYS A 62 14.78 11.33 -16.50
C LYS A 62 15.93 10.63 -15.78
N ASP A 63 16.39 11.15 -14.63
CA ASP A 63 17.54 10.62 -13.89
C ASP A 63 17.17 10.26 -12.45
N VAL A 64 16.49 9.13 -12.28
CA VAL A 64 16.27 8.52 -10.95
C VAL A 64 17.40 7.54 -10.67
N ALA A 65 18.01 7.66 -9.49
CA ALA A 65 19.15 6.83 -9.12
C ALA A 65 18.79 5.31 -9.14
N PRO A 66 19.72 4.42 -9.57
CA PRO A 66 19.41 2.99 -9.75
C PRO A 66 18.96 2.26 -8.49
N ASP A 67 19.45 2.68 -7.33
CA ASP A 67 19.04 2.18 -6.01
C ASP A 67 17.56 2.47 -5.72
N VAL A 68 17.10 3.68 -6.03
CA VAL A 68 15.69 4.09 -5.90
C VAL A 68 14.82 3.27 -6.86
N VAL A 69 15.27 3.06 -8.10
CA VAL A 69 14.58 2.22 -9.09
C VAL A 69 14.45 0.77 -8.59
N SER A 70 15.51 0.23 -7.99
CA SER A 70 15.50 -1.10 -7.38
C SER A 70 14.45 -1.23 -6.27
N VAL A 71 14.34 -0.22 -5.40
CA VAL A 71 13.32 -0.19 -4.33
C VAL A 71 11.90 -0.17 -4.92
N ILE A 72 11.65 0.65 -5.94
CA ILE A 72 10.34 0.70 -6.64
C ILE A 72 10.00 -0.68 -7.22
N ASN A 73 10.94 -1.31 -7.93
CA ASN A 73 10.71 -2.62 -8.53
C ASN A 73 10.46 -3.72 -7.49
N ARG A 74 11.16 -3.68 -6.35
CA ARG A 74 10.90 -4.59 -5.23
C ARG A 74 9.48 -4.44 -4.70
N PHE A 75 9.02 -3.21 -4.50
CA PHE A 75 7.65 -2.94 -4.04
C PHE A 75 6.60 -3.33 -5.08
N LYS A 76 6.86 -3.14 -6.38
CA LYS A 76 6.00 -3.65 -7.46
C LYS A 76 5.85 -5.17 -7.40
N LYS A 77 6.94 -5.89 -7.18
CA LYS A 77 6.92 -7.35 -7.02
C LYS A 77 6.12 -7.78 -5.79
N GLN A 78 6.26 -7.06 -4.68
CA GLN A 78 5.47 -7.33 -3.46
C GLN A 78 3.97 -7.06 -3.71
N LEU A 79 3.63 -5.95 -4.37
CA LEU A 79 2.25 -5.59 -4.69
C LEU A 79 1.59 -6.66 -5.55
N ALA A 80 2.30 -7.22 -6.54
CA ALA A 80 1.77 -8.30 -7.37
C ALA A 80 1.32 -9.53 -6.56
N GLY A 81 1.99 -9.82 -5.44
CA GLY A 81 1.64 -10.93 -4.55
C GLY A 81 0.50 -10.63 -3.58
N VAL A 82 0.09 -9.37 -3.43
CA VAL A 82 -1.00 -8.95 -2.52
C VAL A 82 -2.09 -8.15 -3.25
N LYS A 83 -2.08 -8.15 -4.58
CA LYS A 83 -2.94 -7.28 -5.39
C LYS A 83 -4.43 -7.55 -5.20
N GLU A 84 -4.80 -8.81 -5.01
CA GLU A 84 -6.17 -9.24 -4.70
C GLU A 84 -6.66 -8.77 -3.32
N TRP A 85 -5.75 -8.32 -2.45
CA TRP A 85 -6.03 -7.81 -1.11
C TRP A 85 -6.07 -6.29 -1.05
N VAL A 86 -5.77 -5.61 -2.16
CA VAL A 86 -5.96 -4.16 -2.29
C VAL A 86 -7.46 -3.91 -2.34
N THR A 87 -7.94 -3.02 -1.49
CA THR A 87 -9.32 -2.58 -1.54
C THR A 87 -9.48 -1.86 -2.88
N ALA A 88 -10.28 -2.42 -3.80
CA ALA A 88 -10.65 -1.71 -5.02
C ALA A 88 -11.11 -0.33 -4.59
N SER A 89 -10.50 0.74 -5.12
CA SER A 89 -10.67 2.12 -4.67
C SER A 89 -12.15 2.43 -4.46
N GLN A 90 -12.60 2.19 -3.23
CA GLN A 90 -13.99 2.32 -2.85
C GLN A 90 -14.14 3.80 -2.55
N LYS A 91 -15.20 4.39 -3.11
CA LYS A 91 -15.63 5.73 -2.75
C LYS A 91 -15.66 5.81 -1.21
N PRO A 92 -15.12 6.84 -0.55
CA PRO A 92 -15.15 6.91 0.90
C PRO A 92 -16.57 6.66 1.44
N ILE A 93 -16.74 5.92 2.55
CA ILE A 93 -18.09 5.53 3.05
C ILE A 93 -19.03 6.75 3.20
N TYR A 94 -18.49 7.91 3.58
CA TYR A 94 -19.26 9.15 3.71
C TYR A 94 -19.69 9.78 2.36
N GLU A 95 -19.17 9.27 1.25
CA GLU A 95 -19.51 9.65 -0.12
C GLU A 95 -20.32 8.56 -0.84
N MET A 96 -20.48 7.37 -0.25
CA MET A 96 -21.27 6.26 -0.81
C MET A 96 -22.78 6.48 -0.60
N SER A 97 -23.60 6.03 -1.54
CA SER A 97 -25.03 5.80 -1.31
C SER A 97 -25.24 4.56 -0.43
N LEU A 98 -26.43 4.40 0.16
CA LEU A 98 -26.78 3.23 0.97
C LEU A 98 -26.66 1.92 0.16
N GLU A 99 -27.12 1.91 -1.10
CA GLU A 99 -26.99 0.75 -1.99
C GLU A 99 -25.53 0.42 -2.33
N GLU A 100 -24.67 1.44 -2.51
CA GLU A 100 -23.25 1.25 -2.76
C GLU A 100 -22.56 0.62 -1.54
N PHE A 101 -22.94 1.06 -0.33
CA PHE A 101 -22.44 0.52 0.93
C PHE A 101 -22.91 -0.92 1.16
N GLU A 102 -24.20 -1.21 0.99
CA GLU A 102 -24.79 -2.54 1.17
C GLU A 102 -24.14 -3.55 0.20
N ARG A 103 -23.96 -3.16 -1.07
CA ARG A 103 -23.27 -3.98 -2.07
C ARG A 103 -21.79 -4.21 -1.75
N ALA A 104 -21.09 -3.20 -1.23
CA ALA A 104 -19.69 -3.32 -0.85
C ALA A 104 -19.50 -4.22 0.39
N MET A 105 -20.46 -4.20 1.31
CA MET A 105 -20.43 -4.97 2.55
C MET A 105 -21.09 -6.36 2.42
N ASN A 106 -21.72 -6.63 1.26
CA ASN A 106 -22.42 -7.87 0.94
C ASN A 106 -23.52 -8.21 1.96
N ILE A 107 -24.32 -7.20 2.31
CA ILE A 107 -25.50 -7.23 3.20
C ILE A 107 -26.75 -6.80 2.44
#